data_AF-A0A1Y3ESQ3-F1
#
_entry.id   AF-A0A1Y3ESQ3-F1
#
_cell.length_a   1.000
_cell.length_b   1.000
_cell.length_c   1.000
_cell.angle_alpha   90.00
_cell.angle_beta   90.00
_cell.angle_gamma   90.00
#
_symmetry.space_group_name_H-M   'P 1'
#
loop_
_entity.id
_entity.type
_entity.pdbx_description
1 polymer ?
#
loop_
_entity_poly.entity_id
_entity_poly.type
_entity_poly.pdbx_seq_one_letter_code
_entity_poly.pdbx_strand_id
1 'polypeptide(L)'
;MCFSKKDDMLISKTDINHKTPLTIQYKGVDTDVYIAASPTSLNTVGRTWDLEAIVSAISSAKRFIYIHVMDFIPMVLYKKPRKYV
;
A
#
# COMPACT_ATOMS: atom_id res chain seq x y z
N MET A 1 -42.81 9.44 -1.36
CA MET A 1 -41.59 9.77 -0.57
C MET A 1 -41.43 8.67 0.47
N CYS A 2 -40.39 7.86 0.54
CA CYS A 2 -39.09 7.83 -0.12
C CYS A 2 -38.76 6.36 -0.41
N PHE A 3 -38.33 6.05 -1.63
CA PHE A 3 -37.78 4.74 -1.94
C PHE A 3 -36.41 4.65 -1.26
N SER A 4 -36.32 3.77 -0.27
CA SER A 4 -35.10 3.52 0.49
C SER A 4 -34.05 2.90 -0.42
N LYS A 5 -33.01 3.69 -0.70
CA LYS A 5 -31.66 3.38 -1.16
C LYS A 5 -31.42 1.91 -1.56
N LYS A 6 -31.57 1.65 -2.86
CA LYS A 6 -31.27 0.36 -3.52
C LYS A 6 -29.97 0.41 -4.31
N ASP A 7 -29.05 1.31 -3.93
CA ASP A 7 -27.77 1.57 -4.62
C ASP A 7 -26.52 1.09 -3.83
N ASP A 8 -26.71 0.57 -2.61
CA ASP A 8 -25.59 0.20 -1.71
C ASP A 8 -25.04 -1.23 -1.95
N MET A 9 -25.44 -1.93 -3.03
CA MET A 9 -25.08 -3.34 -3.27
C MET A 9 -23.93 -3.61 -4.25
N LEU A 10 -23.21 -2.59 -4.75
CA LEU A 10 -22.17 -2.78 -5.77
C LEU A 10 -20.74 -2.39 -5.36
N ILE A 11 -20.54 -1.83 -4.16
CA ILE A 11 -19.22 -1.34 -3.74
C ILE A 11 -18.78 -2.09 -2.48
N SER A 12 -17.81 -2.99 -2.65
CA SER A 12 -17.16 -3.64 -1.51
C SER A 12 -16.50 -2.58 -0.61
N LYS A 13 -16.61 -2.76 0.71
CA LYS A 13 -15.98 -1.91 1.75
C LYS A 13 -15.04 -2.76 2.61
N THR A 14 -13.93 -2.18 3.07
CA THR A 14 -13.02 -2.81 4.03
C THR A 14 -12.55 -1.80 5.07
N ASP A 15 -12.42 -2.26 6.31
CA ASP A 15 -11.84 -1.49 7.41
C ASP A 15 -10.34 -1.81 7.63
N ILE A 16 -9.77 -2.73 6.83
CA ILE A 16 -8.34 -3.08 6.90
C ILE A 16 -7.54 -2.18 5.95
N ASN A 17 -6.66 -1.35 6.50
CA ASN A 17 -5.88 -0.35 5.76
C ASN A 17 -4.60 0.03 6.52
N HIS A 18 -3.82 1.00 6.02
CA HIS A 18 -2.57 1.41 6.67
C HIS A 18 -2.74 2.01 8.08
N LYS A 19 -3.91 2.57 8.40
CA LYS A 19 -4.23 3.13 9.73
C LYS A 19 -4.73 2.07 10.68
N THR A 20 -5.49 1.11 10.16
CA THR A 20 -6.07 -0.03 10.89
C THR A 20 -5.65 -1.34 10.22
N PRO A 21 -4.38 -1.75 10.36
CA PRO A 21 -3.90 -3.00 9.77
C PRO A 21 -4.45 -4.22 10.53
N LEU A 22 -4.42 -5.37 9.88
CA LEU A 22 -4.73 -6.65 10.50
C LEU A 22 -3.46 -7.24 11.11
N THR A 23 -3.47 -7.45 12.43
CA THR A 23 -2.38 -8.14 13.12
C THR A 23 -2.50 -9.65 12.93
N ILE A 24 -1.44 -10.27 12.44
CA ILE A 24 -1.31 -11.72 12.27
C ILE A 24 -0.06 -12.24 12.98
N GLN A 25 -0.04 -13.51 13.33
CA GLN A 25 1.14 -14.19 13.86
C GLN A 25 1.98 -14.76 12.72
N TYR A 26 3.13 -14.15 12.42
CA TYR A 26 4.08 -14.65 11.43
C TYR A 26 5.34 -15.16 12.13
N LYS A 27 5.57 -16.47 12.08
CA LYS A 27 6.73 -17.13 12.74
C LYS A 27 6.85 -16.79 14.24
N GLY A 28 5.73 -16.65 14.93
CA GLY A 28 5.69 -16.32 16.37
C GLY A 28 5.89 -14.84 16.70
N VAL A 29 5.85 -13.95 15.70
CA VAL A 29 5.91 -12.50 15.87
C VAL A 29 4.62 -11.88 15.37
N ASP A 30 3.99 -11.06 16.21
CA ASP A 30 2.84 -10.23 15.80
C ASP A 30 3.27 -9.26 14.70
N THR A 31 2.57 -9.33 13.57
CA THR A 31 2.90 -8.62 12.34
C THR A 31 1.66 -7.95 11.79
N ASP A 32 1.72 -6.64 11.61
CA ASP A 32 0.64 -5.86 11.03
C ASP A 32 0.68 -5.91 9.50
N VAL A 33 -0.44 -6.31 8.89
CA VAL A 33 -0.56 -6.50 7.44
C VAL A 33 -1.82 -5.81 6.92
N TYR A 34 -1.70 -5.17 5.77
CA TYR A 34 -2.83 -4.65 5.01
C TYR A 34 -2.55 -4.79 3.51
N ILE A 35 -3.60 -4.74 2.70
CA ILE A 35 -3.49 -4.77 1.24
C ILE A 35 -3.73 -3.36 0.72
N ALA A 36 -2.88 -2.92 -0.20
CA ALA A 36 -3.09 -1.72 -0.99
C ALA A 36 -3.39 -2.10 -2.45
N ALA A 37 -4.05 -1.21 -3.19
CA ALA A 37 -4.45 -1.48 -4.56
C ALA A 37 -4.43 -0.22 -5.43
N SER A 38 -4.41 -0.47 -6.75
CA SER A 38 -4.51 0.54 -7.80
C SER A 38 -5.15 -0.05 -9.07
N PRO A 39 -5.71 0.79 -9.96
CA PRO A 39 -5.89 2.24 -9.80
C PRO A 39 -6.92 2.58 -8.71
N THR A 40 -6.84 3.77 -8.12
CA THR A 40 -7.74 4.21 -7.02
C THR A 40 -9.22 4.10 -7.35
N SER A 41 -9.58 4.22 -8.63
CA SER A 41 -10.95 4.06 -9.13
C SER A 41 -11.51 2.64 -8.97
N LEU A 42 -10.64 1.62 -8.86
CA LEU A 42 -11.03 0.21 -8.68
C LEU A 42 -10.87 -0.25 -7.22
N ASN A 43 -10.50 0.65 -6.32
CA ASN A 43 -10.30 0.30 -4.92
C ASN A 43 -11.66 0.15 -4.21
N THR A 44 -11.80 -0.95 -3.46
CA THR A 44 -12.79 -1.10 -2.38
C THR A 44 -12.76 0.13 -1.48
N VAL A 45 -13.93 0.62 -1.04
CA VAL A 45 -14.00 1.76 -0.12
C VAL A 45 -13.23 1.43 1.16
N GLY A 46 -12.31 2.33 1.56
CA GLY A 46 -11.44 2.16 2.72
C GLY A 46 -10.11 1.45 2.43
N ARG A 47 -9.90 0.88 1.24
CA ARG A 47 -8.62 0.31 0.82
C ARG A 47 -7.55 1.40 0.68
N THR A 48 -6.33 1.10 1.13
CA THR A 48 -5.18 2.03 0.97
C THR A 48 -4.75 2.12 -0.50
N TRP A 49 -4.39 3.33 -0.93
CA TRP A 49 -3.80 3.54 -2.26
C TRP A 49 -2.37 2.98 -2.30
N ASP A 50 -2.04 2.22 -3.35
CA ASP A 50 -0.72 1.59 -3.51
C ASP A 50 0.46 2.58 -3.39
N LEU A 51 0.36 3.78 -3.98
CA LEU A 51 1.42 4.78 -3.90
C LEU A 51 1.66 5.22 -2.45
N GLU A 52 0.58 5.47 -1.71
CA GLU A 52 0.65 5.83 -0.28
C GLU A 52 1.27 4.70 0.54
N ALA A 53 0.91 3.44 0.25
CA ALA A 53 1.48 2.27 0.92
C ALA A 53 2.99 2.12 0.65
N ILE A 54 3.43 2.28 -0.59
CA ILE A 54 4.83 2.17 -0.98
C ILE A 54 5.67 3.29 -0.34
N VAL A 55 5.22 4.55 -0.44
CA VAL A 55 5.94 5.70 0.10
C VAL A 55 6.01 5.64 1.63
N SER A 56 4.93 5.25 2.30
CA SER A 56 4.91 5.10 3.77
C SER A 56 5.79 3.94 4.25
N ALA A 57 5.79 2.80 3.55
CA ALA A 57 6.70 1.69 3.85
C ALA A 57 8.17 2.10 3.70
N ILE A 58 8.49 2.90 2.68
CA ILE A 58 9.86 3.43 2.48
C ILE A 58 10.25 4.41 3.57
N SER A 59 9.35 5.36 3.88
CA SER A 59 9.59 6.40 4.88
C SER A 59 9.73 5.85 6.30
N SER A 60 8.98 4.80 6.64
CA SER A 60 8.98 4.20 7.99
C SER A 60 10.12 3.20 8.23
N ALA A 61 10.82 2.75 7.18
CA ALA A 61 11.86 1.74 7.30
C ALA A 61 13.12 2.28 8.01
N LYS A 62 13.55 1.60 9.09
CA LYS A 62 14.72 2.02 9.89
C LYS A 62 16.06 1.48 9.38
N ARG A 63 16.06 0.35 8.65
CA ARG A 63 17.29 -0.38 8.26
C ARG A 63 17.28 -0.85 6.82
N PHE A 64 16.31 -1.67 6.43
CA PHE A 64 16.22 -2.28 5.11
C PHE A 64 14.76 -2.50 4.72
N ILE A 65 14.51 -2.69 3.43
CA ILE A 65 13.22 -3.05 2.85
C ILE A 65 13.46 -4.19 1.86
N TYR A 66 12.62 -5.21 1.91
CA TYR A 66 12.61 -6.28 0.93
C TYR A 66 11.53 -6.00 -0.12
N ILE A 67 11.94 -5.83 -1.37
CA ILE A 67 11.06 -5.55 -2.50
C ILE A 67 11.15 -6.72 -3.48
N HIS A 68 10.01 -7.33 -3.76
CA HIS A 68 9.87 -8.38 -4.77
C HIS A 68 8.90 -7.88 -5.84
N VAL A 69 9.44 -7.57 -7.02
CA VAL A 69 8.68 -7.08 -8.17
C VAL A 69 9.17 -7.80 -9.43
N MET A 70 8.35 -7.80 -10.47
CA MET A 70 8.74 -8.36 -11.78
C MET A 70 9.87 -7.53 -12.39
N ASP A 71 9.64 -6.22 -12.56
CA ASP A 71 10.61 -5.29 -13.12
C ASP A 71 10.79 -4.10 -12.18
N PHE A 72 12.06 -3.75 -11.90
CA PHE A 72 12.41 -2.57 -11.11
C PHE A 72 13.25 -1.62 -11.96
N ILE A 73 12.68 -0.46 -12.32
CA ILE A 73 13.36 0.59 -13.09
C ILE A 73 13.64 1.79 -12.17
N PRO A 74 14.80 1.83 -11.49
CA PRO A 74 15.15 2.95 -10.63
C PRO A 74 15.47 4.19 -11.47
N MET A 75 14.68 5.26 -11.33
CA MET A 75 15.00 6.54 -11.94
C MET A 75 15.99 7.30 -11.06
N VAL A 76 17.26 7.33 -11.46
CA VAL A 76 18.30 8.06 -10.71
C VAL A 76 18.54 9.44 -11.34
N LEU A 77 17.55 10.31 -11.24
CA LEU A 77 17.55 11.61 -11.92
C LEU A 77 18.69 12.56 -11.46
N TYR A 78 19.24 12.35 -10.26
CA TYR A 78 20.24 13.25 -9.65
C TYR A 78 21.51 12.55 -9.16
N LYS A 79 21.88 11.38 -9.71
CA LYS A 79 23.13 10.73 -9.30
C LYS A 79 24.34 11.53 -9.77
N LYS A 80 25.14 12.04 -8.84
CA LYS A 80 26.44 12.63 -9.17
C LYS A 80 27.34 11.53 -9.80
N PRO A 81 27.94 11.74 -10.98
CA PRO A 81 28.84 10.75 -11.57
C PRO A 81 30.05 10.54 -10.67
N ARG A 82 30.46 9.28 -10.48
CA ARG A 82 31.72 8.96 -9.78
C ARG A 82 32.88 9.35 -10.68
N LYS A 83 33.65 10.36 -10.29
CA LYS A 83 34.95 10.66 -10.88
C LYS A 83 35.98 9.76 -10.18
N TYR A 84 36.58 8.84 -10.92
CA TYR A 84 37.79 8.16 -10.50
C TYR A 84 38.96 9.00 -11.00
N VAL A 85 39.82 9.44 -10.08
CA VAL A 85 41.08 10.15 -10.37
C VAL A 85 42.20 9.14 -10.28
#